data_AF-A9A245-F1
#
_entry.id   AF-A9A245-F1
#
_cell.length_a   1.000
_cell.length_b   1.000
_cell.length_c   1.000
_cell.angle_alpha   90.00
_cell.angle_beta   90.00
_cell.angle_gamma   90.00
#
_symmetry.space_group_name_H-M   'P 1'
#
loop_
_entity.id
_entity.type
_entity.pdbx_description
1 polymer ?
#
loop_
_entity_poly.entity_id
_entity_poly.type
_entity_poly.pdbx_seq_one_letter_code
_entity_poly.pdbx_strand_id
1 'polypeptide(L)'
;MTSADEISSMFDAESKKFENFLSNVSDDMGISEIIETYYQVMNVTSMISMLKQQLDSENHKTLLEHIKKTEQLISGKFNKETHPKILENLSKSIQDMTKTLQSNPDEKTKEQIENESQMFEELRKKISTKEFVEQYDKGLA
;
A
#
# COMPACT_ATOMS: atom_id res chain seq x y z
N MET A 1 -14.65 25.20 13.29
CA MET A 1 -13.18 25.28 13.26
C MET A 1 -12.69 24.07 14.02
N THR A 2 -12.18 23.06 13.32
CA THR A 2 -11.41 21.98 13.97
C THR A 2 -10.17 22.64 14.57
N SER A 3 -9.91 22.44 15.87
CA SER A 3 -8.75 23.06 16.50
C SER A 3 -7.46 22.42 15.97
N ALA A 4 -6.33 23.15 16.01
CA ALA A 4 -5.03 22.60 15.62
C ALA A 4 -4.69 21.32 16.43
N ASP A 5 -5.16 21.24 17.68
CA ASP A 5 -5.00 20.08 18.56
C ASP A 5 -5.78 18.86 18.08
N GLU A 6 -7.00 19.04 17.55
CA GLU A 6 -7.79 17.94 16.98
C GLU A 6 -7.10 17.35 15.75
N ILE A 7 -6.58 18.18 14.85
CA ILE A 7 -5.88 17.72 13.64
C ILE A 7 -4.55 17.05 14.01
N SER A 8 -3.83 17.58 15.02
CA SER A 8 -2.61 16.95 15.55
C SER A 8 -2.90 15.55 16.10
N SER A 9 -3.97 15.40 16.89
CA SER A 9 -4.37 14.11 17.47
C SER A 9 -4.77 13.10 16.38
N MET A 10 -5.48 13.56 15.35
CA MET A 10 -5.81 12.72 14.19
C MET A 10 -4.55 12.26 13.44
N PHE A 11 -3.59 13.17 13.21
CA PHE A 11 -2.33 12.84 12.57
C PHE A 11 -1.51 11.83 13.37
N ASP A 12 -1.49 11.96 14.69
CA ASP A 12 -0.81 11.00 15.58
C ASP A 12 -1.42 9.60 15.48
N ALA A 13 -2.75 9.51 15.43
CA ALA A 13 -3.45 8.23 15.28
C ALA A 13 -3.14 7.57 13.93
N GLU A 14 -3.22 8.33 12.84
CA GLU A 14 -2.96 7.80 11.49
C GLU A 14 -1.47 7.45 11.26
N SER A 15 -0.55 8.23 11.84
CA SER A 15 0.89 7.94 11.77
C SER A 15 1.24 6.65 12.51
N LYS A 16 0.68 6.43 13.71
CA LYS A 16 0.86 5.16 14.44
C LYS A 16 0.26 3.97 13.71
N LYS A 17 -0.92 4.15 13.11
CA LYS A 17 -1.55 3.11 12.31
C LYS A 17 -0.67 2.73 11.11
N PHE A 18 -0.09 3.73 10.44
CA PHE A 18 0.88 3.51 9.37
C PHE A 18 2.14 2.76 9.83
N GLU A 19 2.73 3.14 10.97
CA GLU A 19 3.88 2.44 11.56
C GLU A 19 3.59 0.96 11.85
N ASN A 20 2.40 0.67 12.37
CA ASN A 20 1.95 -0.70 12.63
C ASN A 20 1.82 -1.50 11.33
N PHE A 21 1.22 -0.91 10.27
CA PHE A 21 1.16 -1.55 8.96
C PHE A 21 2.55 -1.87 8.42
N LEU A 22 3.48 -0.91 8.46
CA LEU A 22 4.86 -1.12 8.00
C LEU A 22 5.59 -2.23 8.77
N SER A 23 5.17 -2.51 10.00
CA SER A 23 5.77 -3.56 10.84
C SER A 23 5.16 -4.94 10.55
N ASN A 24 3.96 -4.97 9.97
CA ASN A 24 3.23 -6.19 9.62
C ASN A 24 3.36 -6.57 8.14
N VAL A 25 4.14 -5.81 7.35
CA VAL A 25 4.43 -6.17 5.96
C VAL A 25 5.15 -7.51 5.92
N SER A 26 4.53 -8.50 5.30
CA SER A 26 5.06 -9.84 5.07
C SER A 26 5.08 -10.18 3.58
N ASP A 27 5.78 -11.25 3.23
CA ASP A 27 5.85 -11.71 1.84
C ASP A 27 4.54 -12.32 1.34
N ASP A 28 3.66 -12.72 2.27
CA ASP A 28 2.39 -13.39 2.00
C ASP A 28 1.18 -12.44 2.05
N MET A 29 1.42 -11.14 1.93
CA MET A 29 0.37 -10.13 2.04
C MET A 29 -0.74 -10.34 1.01
N GLY A 30 -1.98 -10.43 1.50
CA GLY A 30 -3.17 -10.54 0.68
C GLY A 30 -3.47 -9.26 -0.09
N ILE A 31 -4.29 -9.37 -1.15
CA ILE A 31 -4.68 -8.22 -1.98
C ILE A 31 -5.32 -7.10 -1.14
N SER A 32 -6.19 -7.43 -0.19
CA SER A 32 -6.84 -6.46 0.69
C SER A 32 -5.83 -5.71 1.55
N GLU A 33 -4.85 -6.42 2.13
CA GLU A 33 -3.82 -5.84 2.99
C GLU A 33 -2.87 -4.93 2.20
N ILE A 34 -2.55 -5.30 0.95
CA ILE A 34 -1.80 -4.44 0.02
C ILE A 34 -2.60 -3.15 -0.17
N ILE A 35 -3.86 -3.25 -0.61
CA ILE A 35 -4.70 -2.08 -0.89
C ILE A 35 -4.81 -1.15 0.34
N GLU A 36 -5.08 -1.72 1.52
CA GLU A 36 -5.17 -0.96 2.78
C GLU A 36 -3.86 -0.24 3.12
N THR A 37 -2.71 -0.89 2.90
CA THR A 37 -1.40 -0.29 3.14
C THR A 37 -1.19 0.96 2.28
N TYR A 38 -1.52 0.90 0.99
CA TYR A 38 -1.38 2.07 0.10
C TYR A 38 -2.36 3.17 0.44
N TYR A 39 -3.61 2.84 0.78
CA TYR A 39 -4.55 3.86 1.27
C TYR A 39 -4.05 4.54 2.53
N GLN A 40 -3.48 3.79 3.47
CA GLN A 40 -2.92 4.36 4.69
C GLN A 40 -1.76 5.33 4.39
N VAL A 41 -0.85 4.95 3.49
CA VAL A 41 0.26 5.82 3.06
C VAL A 41 -0.27 7.11 2.41
N MET A 42 -1.25 6.98 1.51
CA MET A 42 -1.85 8.13 0.82
C MET A 42 -2.57 9.06 1.80
N ASN A 43 -3.30 8.51 2.77
CA ASN A 43 -3.98 9.29 3.81
C ASN A 43 -2.98 10.09 4.65
N VAL A 44 -1.94 9.45 5.16
CA VAL A 44 -0.91 10.10 5.98
C VAL A 44 -0.16 11.17 5.16
N THR A 45 0.19 10.87 3.91
CA THR A 45 0.86 11.83 3.00
C THR A 45 -0.01 13.05 2.72
N SER A 46 -1.33 12.83 2.54
CA SER A 46 -2.30 13.92 2.33
C SER A 46 -2.44 14.79 3.59
N MET A 47 -2.52 14.18 4.77
CA MET A 47 -2.55 14.91 6.05
C MET A 47 -1.28 15.74 6.27
N ILE A 48 -0.10 15.18 5.98
CA ILE A 48 1.18 15.91 6.05
C ILE A 48 1.14 17.14 5.15
N SER A 49 0.69 16.98 3.91
CA SER A 49 0.62 18.07 2.94
C SER A 49 -0.32 19.19 3.41
N MET A 50 -1.49 18.83 3.94
CA MET A 50 -2.44 19.80 4.52
C MET A 50 -1.87 20.50 5.76
N LEU A 51 -1.30 19.74 6.69
CA LEU A 51 -0.74 20.27 7.93
C LEU A 51 0.40 21.25 7.65
N LYS A 52 1.32 20.92 6.74
CA LYS A 52 2.43 21.82 6.38
C LYS A 52 1.97 23.17 5.83
N GLN A 53 0.79 23.26 5.22
CA GLN A 53 0.22 24.52 4.73
C GLN A 53 -0.39 25.37 5.85
N GLN A 54 -0.80 24.75 6.95
CA GLN A 54 -1.55 25.40 8.03
C GLN A 54 -0.69 25.71 9.26
N LEU A 55 0.44 25.01 9.42
CA LEU A 55 1.29 25.14 10.60
C LEU A 55 2.34 26.24 10.44
N ASP A 56 2.37 27.14 11.42
CA ASP A 56 3.49 28.06 11.63
C ASP A 56 4.64 27.37 12.40
N SER A 57 5.88 27.69 11.98
CA SER A 57 7.11 27.10 12.52
C SER A 57 7.44 27.49 13.96
N GLU A 58 6.96 28.65 14.43
CA GLU A 58 7.23 29.10 15.80
C GLU A 58 6.29 28.42 16.81
N ASN A 59 5.02 28.20 16.44
CA ASN A 59 3.99 27.70 17.36
C ASN A 59 3.82 26.17 17.35
N HIS A 60 4.25 25.46 16.29
CA HIS A 60 3.93 24.03 16.09
C HIS A 60 5.15 23.12 15.94
N LYS A 61 6.26 23.48 16.59
CA LYS A 61 7.54 22.77 16.45
C LYS A 61 7.46 21.26 16.66
N THR A 62 6.73 20.80 17.69
CA THR A 62 6.56 19.37 18.00
C THR A 62 5.84 18.61 16.89
N LEU A 63 4.75 19.17 16.37
CA LEU A 63 3.99 18.55 15.28
C LEU A 63 4.79 18.53 13.97
N LEU A 64 5.54 19.59 13.69
CA LEU A 64 6.44 19.65 12.53
C LEU A 64 7.57 18.61 12.63
N GLU A 65 8.12 18.37 13.83
CA GLU A 65 9.10 17.31 14.04
C GLU A 65 8.48 15.93 13.83
N HIS A 66 7.25 15.70 14.32
CA HIS A 66 6.54 14.45 14.10
C HIS A 66 6.26 14.21 12.61
N ILE A 67 5.74 15.21 11.90
CA ILE A 67 5.54 15.17 10.44
C ILE A 67 6.85 14.77 9.74
N LYS A 68 7.97 15.39 10.10
CA LYS A 68 9.27 15.08 9.50
C LYS A 68 9.70 13.63 9.74
N LYS A 69 9.45 13.08 10.94
CA LYS A 69 9.73 11.67 11.25
C LYS A 69 8.87 10.73 10.41
N THR A 70 7.58 11.03 10.27
CA THR A 70 6.66 10.24 9.46
C THR A 70 7.05 10.29 7.97
N GLU A 71 7.47 11.44 7.44
CA GLU A 71 8.00 11.55 6.08
C GLU A 71 9.27 10.73 5.86
N GLN A 72 10.15 10.66 6.86
CA GLN A 72 11.33 9.80 6.82
C GLN A 72 10.95 8.32 6.83
N LEU A 73 9.90 7.92 7.54
CA LEU A 73 9.39 6.55 7.49
C LEU A 73 8.79 6.22 6.12
N ILE A 74 8.02 7.14 5.51
CA ILE A 74 7.48 6.95 4.16
C ILE A 74 8.62 6.84 3.15
N SER A 75 9.49 7.85 3.06
CA SER A 75 10.56 7.89 2.06
C SER A 75 11.67 6.87 2.30
N GLY A 76 11.92 6.51 3.56
CA GLY A 76 13.00 5.62 3.98
C GLY A 76 12.58 4.16 4.02
N LYS A 77 11.48 3.84 4.71
CA LYS A 77 11.04 2.46 4.92
C LYS A 77 10.00 2.04 3.87
N PHE A 78 8.94 2.82 3.67
CA PHE A 78 7.89 2.43 2.72
C PHE A 78 8.41 2.44 1.27
N ASN A 79 8.86 3.59 0.77
CA ASN A 79 9.21 3.76 -0.65
C ASN A 79 10.43 2.93 -1.07
N LYS A 80 11.42 2.76 -0.19
CA LYS A 80 12.67 2.06 -0.55
C LYS A 80 12.66 0.57 -0.23
N GLU A 81 11.86 0.13 0.73
CA GLU A 81 11.88 -1.27 1.19
C GLU A 81 10.55 -1.96 0.94
N THR A 82 9.45 -1.42 1.49
CA THR A 82 8.12 -2.07 1.41
C THR A 82 7.55 -2.07 0.00
N HIS A 83 7.54 -0.91 -0.67
CA HIS A 83 6.93 -0.76 -1.99
C HIS A 83 7.58 -1.68 -3.04
N PRO A 84 8.92 -1.73 -3.20
CA PRO A 84 9.57 -2.65 -4.13
C PRO A 84 9.27 -4.13 -3.83
N LYS A 85 9.23 -4.52 -2.54
CA LYS A 85 8.89 -5.89 -2.14
C LYS A 85 7.48 -6.27 -2.54
N ILE A 86 6.50 -5.39 -2.33
CA ILE A 86 5.10 -5.64 -2.75
C ILE A 86 5.03 -5.83 -4.27
N LEU A 87 5.70 -4.98 -5.05
CA LEU A 87 5.77 -5.11 -6.51
C LEU A 87 6.41 -6.42 -6.97
N GLU A 88 7.50 -6.82 -6.32
CA GLU A 88 8.19 -8.07 -6.61
C GLU A 88 7.29 -9.27 -6.32
N ASN A 89 6.62 -9.29 -5.16
CA ASN A 89 5.73 -10.37 -4.75
C ASN A 89 4.51 -10.48 -5.67
N LEU A 90 3.89 -9.36 -6.04
CA LEU A 90 2.82 -9.35 -7.03
C LEU A 90 3.30 -9.89 -8.39
N SER A 91 4.47 -9.45 -8.85
CA SER A 91 5.02 -9.89 -10.14
C SER A 91 5.32 -11.39 -10.16
N LYS A 92 5.94 -11.92 -9.11
CA LYS A 92 6.20 -13.37 -8.94
C LYS A 92 4.88 -14.15 -8.90
N SER A 93 3.93 -13.72 -8.07
CA SER A 93 2.63 -14.38 -7.93
C SER A 93 1.83 -14.42 -9.23
N ILE A 94 1.81 -13.31 -9.99
CA ILE A 94 1.20 -13.24 -11.33
C ILE A 94 1.87 -14.20 -12.30
N GLN A 95 3.21 -14.23 -12.31
CA GLN A 95 3.99 -15.09 -13.21
C GLN A 95 3.73 -16.58 -12.91
N ASP A 96 3.76 -16.98 -11.65
CA ASP A 96 3.56 -18.37 -11.24
C ASP A 96 2.13 -18.85 -11.51
N MET A 97 1.14 -18.00 -11.25
CA MET A 97 -0.27 -18.30 -11.57
C MET A 97 -0.49 -18.39 -13.08
N THR A 98 0.14 -17.52 -13.87
CA THR A 98 0.09 -17.56 -15.34
C THR A 98 0.70 -18.85 -15.89
N LYS A 99 1.87 -19.27 -15.39
CA LYS A 99 2.50 -20.55 -15.77
C LYS A 99 1.61 -21.74 -15.43
N THR A 100 0.96 -21.71 -14.28
CA THR A 100 0.04 -22.78 -13.83
C THR A 100 -1.14 -22.89 -14.77
N LEU A 101 -1.78 -21.76 -15.12
CA LEU A 101 -2.90 -21.71 -16.08
C LEU A 101 -2.49 -22.15 -17.49
N GLN A 102 -1.25 -21.89 -17.91
CA GLN A 102 -0.73 -22.29 -19.23
C GLN A 102 -0.37 -23.77 -19.34
N SER A 103 -0.19 -24.48 -18.23
CA SER A 103 0.33 -25.86 -18.22
C SER A 103 -0.77 -26.94 -18.26
N ASN A 104 -1.99 -26.59 -18.67
CA ASN A 104 -3.17 -27.46 -18.54
C ASN A 104 -3.36 -28.44 -19.72
N PRO A 105 -3.85 -29.68 -19.46
CA PRO A 105 -4.11 -30.69 -20.48
C PRO A 105 -5.32 -30.37 -21.38
N ASP A 106 -5.36 -30.98 -22.57
CA ASP A 106 -6.37 -30.74 -23.62
C ASP A 106 -7.79 -31.21 -23.23
N GLU A 107 -7.93 -32.23 -22.37
CA GLU A 107 -9.22 -32.68 -21.84
C GLU A 107 -9.39 -32.24 -20.38
N LYS A 108 -10.46 -31.50 -20.10
CA LYS A 108 -10.76 -30.93 -18.77
C LYS A 108 -12.10 -31.43 -18.25
N THR A 109 -12.14 -31.81 -16.97
CA THR A 109 -13.39 -32.07 -16.25
C THR A 109 -14.10 -30.76 -15.90
N LYS A 110 -15.40 -30.83 -15.60
CA LYS A 110 -16.18 -29.65 -15.15
C LYS A 110 -15.56 -28.97 -13.93
N GLU A 111 -15.04 -29.76 -12.99
CA GLU A 111 -14.36 -29.26 -11.78
C GLU A 111 -13.05 -28.55 -12.10
N GLN A 112 -12.27 -29.07 -13.05
CA GLN A 112 -11.06 -28.40 -13.53
C GLN A 112 -11.36 -27.07 -14.23
N ILE A 113 -12.44 -27.01 -15.02
CA ILE A 113 -12.89 -25.76 -15.68
C ILE A 113 -13.31 -24.72 -14.63
N GLU A 114 -14.04 -25.12 -13.58
CA GLU A 114 -14.49 -24.21 -12.53
C GLU A 114 -13.31 -23.66 -11.72
N ASN A 115 -12.37 -24.53 -11.33
CA ASN A 115 -11.16 -24.12 -10.61
C ASN A 115 -10.30 -23.16 -11.46
N GLU A 116 -10.11 -23.46 -12.74
CA GLU A 116 -9.36 -22.60 -13.66
C GLU A 116 -10.02 -21.22 -13.82
N SER A 117 -11.34 -21.16 -13.89
CA SER A 117 -12.10 -19.89 -13.90
C SER A 117 -11.82 -19.06 -12.64
N GLN A 118 -11.84 -19.69 -11.46
CA GLN A 118 -11.49 -19.01 -10.20
C GLN A 118 -10.04 -18.50 -10.21
N MET A 119 -9.11 -19.29 -10.73
CA MET A 119 -7.71 -18.87 -10.86
C MET A 119 -7.53 -17.69 -11.83
N PHE A 120 -8.29 -17.63 -12.93
CA PHE A 120 -8.27 -16.47 -13.83
C PHE A 120 -8.80 -15.20 -13.14
N GLU A 121 -9.86 -15.31 -12.33
CA GLU A 121 -10.36 -14.17 -11.55
C GLU A 121 -9.34 -13.69 -10.51
N GLU A 122 -8.69 -14.60 -9.80
CA GLU A 122 -7.62 -14.25 -8.88
C GLU A 122 -6.41 -13.61 -9.58
N LEU A 123 -6.02 -14.15 -10.75
CA LEU A 123 -4.97 -13.56 -11.58
C LEU A 123 -5.31 -12.13 -11.98
N ARG A 124 -6.56 -11.90 -12.43
CA ARG A 124 -7.05 -10.58 -12.81
C ARG A 124 -6.96 -9.60 -11.64
N LYS A 125 -7.41 -9.99 -10.45
CA LYS A 125 -7.31 -9.14 -9.25
C LYS A 125 -5.85 -8.80 -8.93
N LYS A 126 -4.92 -9.77 -9.02
CA LYS A 126 -3.49 -9.54 -8.79
C LYS A 126 -2.90 -8.56 -9.79
N ILE A 127 -3.23 -8.70 -11.09
CA ILE A 127 -2.78 -7.77 -12.14
C ILE A 127 -3.31 -6.36 -11.86
N SER A 128 -4.60 -6.20 -11.60
CA SER A 128 -5.19 -4.88 -11.30
C SER A 128 -4.60 -4.26 -10.02
N THR A 129 -4.29 -5.08 -9.02
CA THR A 129 -3.63 -4.61 -7.79
C THR A 129 -2.21 -4.13 -8.07
N LYS A 130 -1.45 -4.85 -8.91
CA LYS A 130 -0.12 -4.41 -9.35
C LYS A 130 -0.21 -3.09 -10.10
N GLU A 131 -1.15 -2.95 -11.04
CA GLU A 131 -1.36 -1.69 -11.76
C GLU A 131 -1.67 -0.53 -10.81
N PHE A 132 -2.53 -0.75 -9.81
CA PHE A 132 -2.83 0.24 -8.77
C PHE A 132 -1.56 0.65 -8.00
N VAL A 133 -0.76 -0.32 -7.57
CA VAL A 133 0.50 -0.08 -6.86
C VAL A 133 1.50 0.70 -7.73
N GLU A 134 1.62 0.39 -9.02
CA GLU A 134 2.51 1.10 -9.94
C GLU A 134 2.08 2.56 -10.19
N GLN A 135 0.79 2.91 -10.01
CA GLN A 135 0.36 4.31 -10.08
C GLN A 135 0.87 5.13 -8.89
N TYR A 136 1.13 4.50 -7.74
CA TYR A 136 1.71 5.20 -6.60
C TYR A 136 3.07 5.82 -6.96
N ASP A 137 3.96 5.05 -7.60
CA ASP A 137 5.27 5.54 -8.05
C ASP A 137 5.15 6.71 -9.04
N LYS A 138 4.18 6.65 -9.94
CA LYS A 138 3.92 7.75 -10.89
C LYS A 138 3.43 9.01 -10.20
N GLY A 139 2.75 8.87 -9.06
CA GLY A 139 2.32 9.99 -8.22
C GLY A 139 3.42 10.57 -7.34
N LEU A 140 4.55 9.87 -7.18
CA LEU A 140 5.75 10.38 -6.50
C LEU A 140 6.66 11.21 -7.42
N ALA A 141 6.48 11.09 -8.74
CA ALA A 141 7.33 11.71 -9.77
C ALA A 141 6.88 13.13 -10.17
#